data_AF-A0A7Y3JUQ8-F1
#
_entry.id   AF-A0A7Y3JUQ8-F1
#
_cell.length_a   1.000
_cell.length_b   1.000
_cell.length_c   1.000
_cell.angle_alpha   90.00
_cell.angle_beta   90.00
_cell.angle_gamma   90.00
#
_symmetry.space_group_name_H-M   'P 1'
#
loop_
_entity.id
_entity.type
_entity.pdbx_description
1 polymer ?
#
loop_
_entity_poly.entity_id
_entity_poly.type
_entity_poly.pdbx_seq_one_letter_code
_entity_poly.pdbx_strand_id
1 'polypeptide(L)' 'MQFVRKIIRENKGATAIEYGLIAALIAVAAITAMSSLGGKVGTTFNNVSANMKVS' A
#
# COMPACT_ATOMS: atom_id res chain seq x y z
N MET A 1 26.98 -27.64 -19.86
CA MET A 1 25.51 -27.43 -19.68
C MET A 1 25.06 -27.34 -18.21
N GLN A 2 25.92 -27.03 -17.24
CA GLN A 2 25.53 -26.94 -15.82
C GLN A 2 24.91 -25.57 -15.48
N PHE A 3 25.40 -24.49 -16.11
CA PHE A 3 24.94 -23.12 -15.89
C PHE A 3 23.47 -22.90 -16.29
N VAL A 4 23.10 -23.34 -17.50
CA VAL A 4 21.73 -23.24 -18.01
C VAL A 4 20.75 -24.04 -17.15
N ARG A 5 21.14 -25.24 -16.68
CA ARG A 5 20.33 -26.05 -15.76
C ARG A 5 20.15 -25.39 -14.39
N LYS A 6 21.13 -24.63 -13.92
CA LYS A 6 21.06 -23.92 -12.63
C LYS A 6 20.08 -22.74 -12.70
N ILE A 7 20.07 -21.99 -13.80
CA ILE A 7 19.13 -20.88 -14.05
C ILE A 7 17.68 -21.39 -14.10
N ILE A 8 17.44 -22.52 -14.77
CA ILE A 8 16.10 -23.12 -14.89
C ILE A 8 15.60 -23.69 -13.55
N ARG A 9 16.49 -24.02 -12.61
CA ARG A 9 16.15 -24.62 -11.30
C ARG A 9 16.01 -23.58 -10.17
N GLU A 10 16.29 -22.31 -10.42
CA GLU A 10 16.19 -21.24 -9.43
C GLU A 10 14.74 -20.74 -9.30
N ASN A 11 14.03 -21.16 -8.25
CA ASN A 11 12.66 -20.74 -7.96
C ASN A 11 12.55 -19.38 -7.24
N LYS A 12 13.67 -18.72 -6.95
CA LYS A 12 13.68 -17.42 -6.24
C LYS A 12 12.78 -16.37 -6.91
N GLY A 13 12.70 -16.37 -8.24
CA GLY A 13 11.81 -15.47 -8.98
C GLY A 13 10.32 -15.83 -8.82
N ALA A 14 9.99 -17.12 -8.78
CA ALA A 14 8.62 -17.58 -8.54
C ALA A 14 8.14 -17.20 -7.14
N THR A 15 8.99 -17.37 -6.12
CA THR A 15 8.71 -16.95 -4.74
C THR A 15 8.58 -15.43 -4.61
N ALA A 16 9.34 -14.65 -5.38
CA ALA A 16 9.21 -13.19 -5.39
C ALA A 16 7.86 -12.71 -5.96
N ILE A 17 7.26 -13.45 -6.90
CA ILE A 17 5.93 -13.12 -7.45
C ILE A 17 4.83 -13.37 -6.41
N GLU A 18 4.94 -14.44 -5.62
CA GLU A 18 3.97 -14.74 -4.55
C GLU A 18 3.98 -13.68 -3.45
N TYR A 19 5.17 -13.35 -2.92
CA TYR A 19 5.31 -12.29 -1.92
C TYR A 19 5.03 -10.90 -2.51
N GLY A 20 5.30 -10.68 -3.79
CA GLY A 20 4.96 -9.45 -4.52
C GLY A 20 3.46 -9.21 -4.57
N LEU A 21 2.67 -10.26 -4.82
CA LEU A 21 1.20 -10.16 -4.83
C LEU A 21 0.64 -9.84 -3.44
N ILE A 22 1.15 -10.50 -2.39
CA ILE A 22 0.74 -10.22 -1.01
C ILE A 22 1.08 -8.78 -0.61
N ALA A 23 2.30 -8.33 -0.95
CA ALA A 23 2.73 -6.96 -0.69
C ALA A 23 1.85 -5.93 -1.43
N ALA A 24 1.46 -6.22 -2.67
CA ALA A 24 0.55 -5.36 -3.44
C ALA A 24 -0.83 -5.24 -2.78
N LEU A 25 -1.40 -6.35 -2.29
CA LEU A 25 -2.69 -6.34 -1.59
C LEU A 25 -2.64 -5.55 -0.27
N ILE A 26 -1.57 -5.71 0.51
CA ILE A 26 -1.35 -4.95 1.74
C ILE A 26 -1.21 -3.45 1.42
N ALA A 27 -0.45 -3.11 0.38
CA ALA A 27 -0.25 -1.73 -0.04
C ALA A 27 -1.57 -1.05 -0.44
N VAL A 28 -2.42 -1.73 -1.22
CA VAL A 28 -3.74 -1.21 -1.61
C VAL A 28 -4.65 -0.98 -0.39
N ALA A 29 -4.67 -1.93 0.55
CA ALA A 29 -5.44 -1.78 1.79
C ALA A 29 -4.94 -0.60 2.64
N ALA A 30 -3.61 -0.45 2.78
CA ALA A 30 -2.99 0.64 3.52
C ALA A 30 -3.30 2.01 2.89
N ILE A 31 -3.18 2.14 1.56
CA ILE A 31 -3.51 3.37 0.83
C ILE A 31 -4.97 3.75 1.08
N THR A 32 -5.88 2.78 0.98
CA THR A 32 -7.31 3.00 1.18
C THR A 32 -7.62 3.49 2.61
N ALA A 33 -7.02 2.85 3.61
CA ALA A 33 -7.18 3.23 5.01
C ALA A 33 -6.63 4.65 5.28
N MET A 34 -5.43 4.95 4.77
CA MET A 34 -4.82 6.27 4.93
C MET A 34 -5.61 7.37 4.22
N SER A 35 -6.15 7.11 3.03
CA SER A 35 -6.99 8.07 2.30
C SER A 35 -8.27 8.40 3.07
N SER A 36 -8.94 7.38 3.62
CA SER A 36 -10.14 7.56 4.44
C SER A 36 -9.84 8.34 5.72
N LEU A 37 -8.74 8.00 6.41
CA LEU A 37 -8.29 8.70 7.61
C LEU A 37 -7.95 10.17 7.31
N GLY A 38 -7.19 10.43 6.25
CA GLY A 38 -6.83 11.78 5.83
C GLY A 38 -8.06 12.64 5.53
N GLY A 39 -9.08 12.07 4.85
CA GLY A 39 -10.35 12.75 4.59
C GLY A 39 -11.11 13.11 5.87
N LYS A 40 -11.16 12.20 6.85
CA LYS A 40 -11.79 12.46 8.16
C LYS A 40 -11.05 13.55 8.93
N VAL A 41 -9.72 13.47 9.00
CA VAL A 41 -8.88 14.48 9.66
C VAL A 41 -9.07 15.86 9.00
N GLY A 42 -9.04 15.93 7.67
CA GLY A 42 -9.30 17.17 6.93
C GLY A 42 -10.69 17.74 7.23
N THR A 43 -11.72 16.89 7.25
CA THR A 43 -13.09 17.29 7.63
C THR A 43 -13.14 17.87 9.04
N THR A 44 -12.48 17.23 10.01
CA THR A 44 -12.42 17.72 11.40
C THR A 44 -11.78 19.10 11.47
N PHE A 45 -10.63 19.30 10.83
CA PHE A 45 -9.96 20.60 10.83
C PHE A 45 -10.77 21.68 10.10
N ASN A 46 -11.44 21.33 8.99
CA ASN A 46 -12.33 22.24 8.28
C ASN A 46 -13.51 22.65 9.17
N ASN A 47 -14.10 21.71 9.90
CA ASN A 47 -15.19 22.00 10.83
C ASN A 47 -14.73 22.93 11.95
N VAL A 48 -13.56 22.68 12.56
CA VAL A 48 -12.99 23.59 13.56
C VAL A 48 -12.78 24.98 12.98
N SER A 49 -12.15 25.08 11.79
CA SER A 49 -11.92 26.35 11.12
C SER A 49 -13.23 27.10 10.82
N ALA A 50 -14.26 26.40 10.36
CA ALA A 50 -15.56 26.99 10.09
C ALA A 50 -16.21 27.54 11.37
N ASN A 51 -16.20 26.78 12.46
CA ASN A 51 -16.77 27.23 13.74
C ASN A 51 -16.00 28.42 14.34
N MET A 52 -14.67 28.48 14.15
CA MET A 52 -13.85 29.62 14.58
C MET A 52 -14.07 30.88 13.73
N LYS A 53 -14.47 30.75 12.46
CA LYS A 53 -14.77 31.90 11.58
C LYS A 53 -16.17 32.48 11.82
N VAL A 54 -17.08 31.68 12.35
CA VAL A 54 -18.48 32.06 12.61
C VAL A 54 -18.65 32.66 14.02
N SER A 55 -17.68 32.44 14.91
CA SER A 55 -17.56 33.15 16.21
C SER A 55 -16.84 34.47 16.05
#